data_AF-A0AAV9Z657-F1
#
_entry.id   AF-A0AAV9Z657-F1
#
_cell.length_a   1.000
_cell.length_b   1.000
_cell.length_c   1.000
_cell.angle_alpha   90.00
_cell.angle_beta   90.00
_cell.angle_gamma   90.00
#
_symmetry.space_group_name_H-M   'P 1'
#
loop_
_entity.id
_entity.type
_entity.pdbx_description
1 polymer ?
#
loop_
_entity_poly.entity_id
_entity_poly.type
_entity_poly.pdbx_seq_one_letter_code
_entity_poly.pdbx_strand_id
1 'polypeptide(L)'
;MILKPGLGRGSFIWGSSTHNTRIERLWVEVGSQFARRWRAFFYRLEALHGLDRRNPHHLWLIHFLFLDLINDDCENFRQEWNCHPISGEGHDMSPQAMCFEGQLRNGIYIDESDDCDGVHPNVIQRFYGTHGPERRQIPGHTGAGQLDDEEVSIPSANGITGSEDNDERDLEEQIEDAQADNFHHEAVSVPKHSNPFEDDSSMELFYDSLETAINESIIPPGYGLLPEEWDEEGYPSFEILKSGRRGVKRLRVALPDAVWRPRAEMWGRALAILEHIVILNETSN
;
A
#
# COMPACT_ATOMS: atom_id res chain seq x y z
N MET A 1 9.23 -35.94 3.54
CA MET A 1 10.40 -36.22 4.40
C MET A 1 11.59 -35.45 3.84
N ILE A 2 11.99 -34.37 4.52
CA ILE A 2 13.08 -33.47 4.08
C ILE A 2 14.43 -34.20 4.29
N LEU A 3 15.29 -34.23 3.27
CA LEU A 3 16.55 -34.99 3.26
C LEU A 3 17.80 -34.11 3.11
N LYS A 4 17.81 -32.87 3.64
CA LYS A 4 19.04 -32.11 4.00
C LYS A 4 18.71 -30.71 4.55
N PRO A 5 19.09 -30.40 5.80
CA PRO A 5 19.28 -29.02 6.25
C PRO A 5 20.64 -28.51 5.74
N GLY A 6 20.69 -27.35 5.12
CA GLY A 6 21.93 -26.77 4.58
C GLY A 6 22.04 -25.28 4.88
N LEU A 7 23.13 -24.90 5.56
CA LEU A 7 23.56 -23.51 5.74
C LEU A 7 23.89 -22.85 4.39
N GLY A 8 23.62 -21.54 4.27
CA GLY A 8 23.96 -20.73 3.10
C GLY A 8 22.79 -20.37 2.19
N ARG A 9 21.58 -20.20 2.74
CA ARG A 9 20.39 -19.83 1.98
C ARG A 9 20.13 -18.33 2.17
N GLY A 10 20.51 -17.54 1.16
CA GLY A 10 20.24 -16.12 1.07
C GLY A 10 18.74 -15.83 0.95
N SER A 11 18.01 -15.98 2.05
CA SER A 11 16.57 -15.83 2.15
C SER A 11 16.18 -14.63 3.03
N PHE A 12 16.87 -13.50 2.86
CA PHE A 12 16.42 -12.19 3.35
C PHE A 12 17.23 -11.12 2.62
N ILE A 13 16.59 -10.30 1.79
CA ILE A 13 17.27 -9.21 1.08
C ILE A 13 17.13 -7.96 1.94
N TRP A 14 18.20 -7.62 2.66
CA TRP A 14 18.31 -6.34 3.35
C TRP A 14 19.68 -5.72 3.00
N GLY A 15 19.67 -4.48 2.50
CA GLY A 15 20.86 -3.77 2.02
C GLY A 15 20.54 -2.32 1.63
N SER A 16 21.57 -1.47 1.50
CA SER A 16 21.48 -0.03 1.22
C SER A 16 20.46 0.31 0.11
N SER A 17 19.81 1.49 0.21
CA SER A 17 18.68 2.03 -0.59
C SER A 17 18.56 1.66 -2.09
N THR A 18 19.61 1.21 -2.76
CA THR A 18 19.58 0.63 -4.11
C THR A 18 18.95 -0.77 -4.20
N HIS A 19 18.84 -1.52 -3.10
CA HIS A 19 18.15 -2.82 -3.07
C HIS A 19 16.62 -2.70 -2.91
N ASN A 20 16.11 -1.56 -2.47
CA ASN A 20 14.68 -1.30 -2.29
C ASN A 20 13.96 -0.94 -3.61
N THR A 21 14.69 -0.76 -4.72
CA THR A 21 14.13 -0.31 -6.00
C THR A 21 12.99 -1.20 -6.50
N ARG A 22 13.03 -2.50 -6.23
CA ARG A 22 11.95 -3.43 -6.62
C ARG A 22 10.69 -3.25 -5.78
N ILE A 23 10.83 -3.04 -4.48
CA ILE A 23 9.71 -2.76 -3.57
C ILE A 23 9.14 -1.37 -3.87
N GLU A 24 9.99 -0.38 -4.14
CA GLU A 24 9.53 0.94 -4.58
C GLU A 24 8.77 0.89 -5.91
N ARG A 25 9.26 0.10 -6.89
CA ARG A 25 8.54 -0.13 -8.14
C ARG A 25 7.21 -0.85 -7.89
N LEU A 26 7.19 -1.85 -7.01
CA LEU A 26 5.96 -2.53 -6.59
C LEU A 26 4.94 -1.54 -6.03
N TRP A 27 5.34 -0.66 -5.11
CA TRP A 27 4.45 0.36 -4.55
C TRP A 27 3.93 1.36 -5.59
N VAL A 28 4.75 1.70 -6.59
CA VAL A 28 4.30 2.52 -7.72
C VAL A 28 3.20 1.81 -8.50
N GLU A 29 3.34 0.51 -8.73
CA GLU A 29 2.38 -0.33 -9.47
C GLU A 29 1.10 -0.59 -8.67
N VAL A 30 1.19 -0.93 -7.39
CA VAL A 30 0.02 -0.99 -6.47
C VAL A 30 -0.75 0.33 -6.52
N GLY A 31 -0.02 1.45 -6.44
CA GLY A 31 -0.56 2.79 -6.54
C GLY A 31 -1.30 3.02 -7.85
N SER A 32 -0.65 2.76 -8.99
CA SER A 32 -1.21 3.01 -10.32
C SER A 32 -2.39 2.10 -10.66
N GLN A 33 -2.36 0.84 -10.22
CA GLN A 33 -3.30 -0.19 -10.64
C GLN A 33 -4.63 -0.16 -9.91
N PHE A 34 -4.69 0.14 -8.61
CA PHE A 34 -5.98 0.21 -7.92
C PHE A 34 -6.01 1.20 -6.76
N ALA A 35 -4.94 1.29 -5.95
CA ALA A 35 -4.98 2.01 -4.68
C ALA A 35 -5.29 3.51 -4.84
N ARG A 36 -4.78 4.17 -5.90
CA ARG A 36 -5.11 5.58 -6.18
C ARG A 36 -6.59 5.79 -6.51
N ARG A 37 -7.26 4.82 -7.14
CA ARG A 37 -8.69 4.93 -7.49
C ARG A 37 -9.56 4.79 -6.24
N TRP A 38 -9.26 3.84 -5.35
CA TRP A 38 -9.91 3.76 -4.04
C TRP A 38 -9.72 5.02 -3.21
N ARG A 39 -8.49 5.55 -3.16
CA ARG A 39 -8.23 6.81 -2.47
C ARG A 39 -9.03 7.98 -3.05
N ALA A 40 -9.06 8.10 -4.38
CA ALA A 40 -9.88 9.09 -5.08
C ALA A 40 -11.37 8.94 -4.77
N PHE A 41 -11.87 7.71 -4.75
CA PHE A 41 -13.25 7.41 -4.40
C PHE A 41 -13.59 7.84 -2.96
N PHE A 42 -12.73 7.57 -1.98
CA PHE A 42 -12.98 8.01 -0.60
C PHE A 42 -12.95 9.54 -0.43
N TYR A 43 -12.08 10.26 -1.14
CA TYR A 43 -12.16 11.72 -1.17
C TYR A 43 -13.47 12.23 -1.77
N ARG A 44 -13.97 11.56 -2.81
CA ARG A 44 -15.29 11.88 -3.36
C ARG A 44 -16.41 11.63 -2.35
N LEU A 45 -16.36 10.51 -1.62
CA LEU A 45 -17.33 10.24 -0.55
C LEU A 45 -17.31 11.34 0.53
N GLU A 46 -16.12 11.82 0.92
CA GLU A 46 -15.96 12.90 1.90
C GLU A 46 -16.49 14.24 1.35
N ALA A 47 -16.25 14.52 0.08
CA ALA A 47 -16.65 15.79 -0.54
C ALA A 47 -18.13 15.88 -0.89
N LEU A 48 -18.74 14.78 -1.35
CA LEU A 48 -20.08 14.79 -1.97
C LEU A 48 -21.12 13.96 -1.22
N HIS A 49 -20.71 12.93 -0.48
CA HIS A 49 -21.63 11.88 0.00
C HIS A 49 -21.65 11.75 1.53
N GLY A 50 -21.20 12.78 2.25
CA GLY A 50 -21.35 12.87 3.71
C GLY A 50 -20.41 11.96 4.52
N LEU A 51 -19.34 11.42 3.93
CA LEU A 51 -18.35 10.66 4.70
C LEU A 51 -17.60 11.57 5.67
N ASP A 52 -17.78 11.35 6.98
CA ASP A 52 -16.90 11.88 8.01
C ASP A 52 -15.85 10.84 8.45
N ARG A 53 -14.59 11.08 8.08
CA ARG A 53 -13.44 10.26 8.48
C ARG A 53 -13.15 10.23 9.98
N ARG A 54 -13.75 11.12 10.77
CA ARG A 54 -13.63 11.13 12.24
C ARG A 54 -14.71 10.30 12.92
N ASN A 55 -15.77 9.94 12.18
CA ASN A 55 -16.85 9.15 12.72
C ASN A 55 -16.49 7.65 12.66
N PRO A 56 -16.35 6.95 13.80
CA PRO A 56 -16.00 5.53 13.83
C PRO A 56 -17.05 4.63 13.16
N HIS A 57 -18.32 5.05 13.10
CA HIS A 57 -19.39 4.33 12.44
C HIS A 57 -19.26 4.41 10.91
N HIS A 58 -18.82 5.56 10.40
CA HIS A 58 -18.56 5.72 8.96
C HIS A 58 -17.36 4.89 8.52
N LEU A 59 -16.31 4.82 9.35
CA LEU A 59 -15.15 3.97 9.10
C LEU A 59 -15.54 2.48 9.14
N TRP A 60 -16.36 2.08 10.12
CA TRP A 60 -16.92 0.73 10.16
C TRP A 60 -17.71 0.43 8.88
N LEU A 61 -18.54 1.37 8.43
CA LEU A 61 -19.36 1.18 7.24
C LEU A 61 -18.52 1.07 5.95
N ILE A 62 -17.44 1.85 5.82
CA ILE A 62 -16.48 1.70 4.72
C ILE A 62 -15.89 0.29 4.71
N HIS A 63 -15.46 -0.20 5.88
CA HIS A 63 -14.89 -1.54 5.97
C HIS A 63 -15.93 -2.59 5.62
N PHE A 64 -17.14 -2.48 6.17
CA PHE A 64 -18.24 -3.39 5.90
C PHE A 64 -18.58 -3.47 4.40
N LEU A 65 -18.61 -2.33 3.69
CA LEU A 65 -19.02 -2.30 2.28
C LEU A 65 -17.91 -2.62 1.29
N PHE A 66 -16.68 -2.22 1.57
CA PHE A 66 -15.63 -2.13 0.55
C PHE A 66 -14.36 -2.91 0.86
N LEU A 67 -14.18 -3.42 2.08
CA LEU A 67 -12.95 -4.14 2.44
C LEU A 67 -12.75 -5.38 1.57
N ASP A 68 -13.80 -6.16 1.35
CA ASP A 68 -13.71 -7.37 0.51
C ASP A 68 -13.35 -7.02 -0.95
N LEU A 69 -13.94 -5.96 -1.50
CA LEU A 69 -13.60 -5.48 -2.85
C LEU A 69 -12.15 -4.99 -2.96
N ILE A 70 -11.63 -4.35 -1.90
CA ILE A 70 -10.23 -3.94 -1.84
C ILE A 70 -9.32 -5.16 -1.74
N ASN A 71 -9.71 -6.18 -0.97
CA ASN A 71 -8.96 -7.43 -0.84
C ASN A 71 -8.94 -8.20 -2.18
N ASP A 72 -10.06 -8.22 -2.91
CA ASP A 72 -10.12 -8.78 -4.26
C ASP A 72 -9.19 -8.06 -5.23
N ASP A 73 -9.16 -6.72 -5.21
CA ASP A 73 -8.21 -5.94 -6.01
C ASP A 73 -6.75 -6.25 -5.61
N CYS A 74 -6.46 -6.43 -4.32
CA CYS A 74 -5.15 -6.85 -3.83
C CYS A 74 -4.76 -8.25 -4.34
N GLU A 75 -5.69 -9.19 -4.31
CA GLU A 75 -5.48 -10.56 -4.75
C GLU A 75 -5.28 -10.65 -6.27
N ASN A 76 -6.09 -9.93 -7.04
CA ASN A 76 -5.92 -9.81 -8.49
C ASN A 76 -4.55 -9.21 -8.84
N PHE A 77 -4.17 -8.12 -8.17
CA PHE A 77 -2.83 -7.55 -8.33
C PHE A 77 -1.74 -8.56 -8.01
N ARG A 78 -1.88 -9.31 -6.91
CA ARG A 78 -0.90 -10.34 -6.51
C ARG A 78 -0.76 -11.42 -7.58
N GLN A 79 -1.85 -11.89 -8.17
CA GLN A 79 -1.83 -12.90 -9.24
C GLN A 79 -1.15 -12.38 -10.51
N GLU A 80 -1.50 -11.18 -10.95
CA GLU A 80 -0.89 -10.54 -12.12
C GLU A 80 0.61 -10.28 -11.89
N TRP A 81 0.95 -9.71 -10.74
CA TRP A 81 2.32 -9.45 -10.35
C TRP A 81 3.13 -10.74 -10.16
N ASN A 82 2.55 -11.86 -9.77
CA ASN A 82 3.31 -13.10 -9.70
C ASN A 82 3.59 -13.70 -11.08
N CYS A 83 2.83 -13.32 -12.10
CA CYS A 83 2.96 -13.78 -13.47
C CYS A 83 3.80 -12.85 -14.36
N HIS A 84 4.00 -11.58 -14.00
CA HIS A 84 4.75 -10.65 -14.85
C HIS A 84 6.24 -11.03 -14.94
N PRO A 85 6.87 -10.97 -16.13
CA PRO A 85 8.29 -11.22 -16.27
C PRO A 85 9.10 -10.06 -15.65
N ILE A 86 10.12 -10.38 -14.86
CA ILE A 86 11.03 -9.40 -14.29
C ILE A 86 12.30 -9.35 -15.15
N SER A 87 12.50 -8.24 -15.86
CA SER A 87 13.71 -8.01 -16.65
C SER A 87 14.94 -7.78 -15.78
N GLY A 88 16.11 -8.21 -16.27
CA GLY A 88 17.40 -8.10 -15.59
C GLY A 88 17.92 -9.44 -15.07
N GLU A 89 18.48 -9.47 -13.85
CA GLU A 89 19.11 -10.67 -13.25
C GLU A 89 18.14 -11.87 -13.05
N GLY A 90 16.83 -11.68 -13.24
CA GLY A 90 15.81 -12.74 -13.19
C GLY A 90 15.63 -13.52 -14.49
N HIS A 91 16.46 -13.28 -15.52
CA HIS A 91 16.38 -13.97 -16.83
C HIS A 91 15.01 -13.87 -17.52
N ASP A 92 14.30 -12.75 -17.34
CA ASP A 92 12.93 -12.53 -17.85
C ASP A 92 11.89 -13.55 -17.36
N MET A 93 12.17 -14.22 -16.23
CA MET A 93 11.24 -15.13 -15.57
C MET A 93 10.26 -14.35 -14.69
N SER A 94 9.05 -14.89 -14.53
CA SER A 94 8.08 -14.35 -13.57
C SER A 94 8.45 -14.72 -12.13
N PRO A 95 8.02 -13.95 -11.11
CA PRO A 95 8.18 -14.33 -9.71
C PRO A 95 7.75 -15.76 -9.41
N GLN A 96 6.63 -16.19 -9.99
CA GLN A 96 6.14 -17.56 -9.83
C GLN A 96 7.10 -18.59 -10.46
N ALA A 97 7.62 -18.32 -11.65
CA ALA A 97 8.59 -19.19 -12.31
C ALA A 97 9.92 -19.26 -11.54
N MET A 98 10.39 -18.12 -11.02
CA MET A 98 11.59 -18.07 -10.18
C MET A 98 11.40 -18.85 -8.87
N CYS A 99 10.23 -18.73 -8.23
CA CYS A 99 9.90 -19.49 -7.03
C CYS A 99 9.87 -20.99 -7.32
N PHE A 100 9.20 -21.41 -8.40
CA PHE A 100 9.13 -22.80 -8.82
C PHE A 100 10.52 -23.39 -9.15
N GLU A 101 11.33 -22.66 -9.91
CA GLU A 101 12.71 -23.08 -10.23
C GLU A 101 13.57 -23.16 -8.95
N GLY A 102 13.40 -22.21 -8.04
CA GLY A 102 14.04 -22.21 -6.73
C GLY A 102 13.67 -23.45 -5.91
N GLN A 103 12.38 -23.82 -5.88
CA GLN A 103 11.90 -25.03 -5.21
C GLN A 103 12.44 -26.31 -5.87
N LEU A 104 12.54 -26.35 -7.21
CA LEU A 104 13.09 -27.49 -7.93
C LEU A 104 14.59 -27.68 -7.64
N ARG A 105 15.35 -26.59 -7.59
CA ARG A 105 16.80 -26.62 -7.34
C ARG A 105 17.14 -26.85 -5.87
N ASN A 106 16.37 -26.27 -4.95
CA ASN A 106 16.74 -26.19 -3.53
C ASN A 106 15.80 -26.97 -2.59
N GLY A 107 14.72 -27.54 -3.10
CA GLY A 107 13.68 -28.22 -2.32
C GLY A 107 12.55 -27.28 -1.86
N ILE A 108 11.46 -27.88 -1.37
CA ILE A 108 10.27 -27.17 -0.88
C ILE A 108 10.50 -26.74 0.58
N TYR A 109 10.25 -25.46 0.87
CA TYR A 109 10.14 -24.95 2.24
C TYR A 109 8.75 -25.27 2.80
N ILE A 110 8.69 -25.96 3.93
CA ILE A 110 7.45 -26.20 4.68
C ILE A 110 7.47 -25.21 5.82
N ASP A 111 6.75 -24.11 5.63
CA ASP A 111 6.61 -23.00 6.58
C ASP A 111 5.56 -23.35 7.64
N GLU A 112 5.90 -24.26 8.56
CA GLU A 112 5.06 -24.55 9.74
C GLU A 112 5.64 -23.94 11.03
N SER A 113 6.85 -23.37 10.99
CA SER A 113 7.49 -22.69 12.11
C SER A 113 8.47 -21.65 11.59
N ASP A 114 8.45 -20.44 12.17
CA ASP A 114 9.41 -19.36 11.88
C ASP A 114 10.85 -19.92 11.86
N ASP A 115 11.50 -19.82 10.71
CA ASP A 115 12.85 -20.33 10.45
C ASP A 115 13.92 -19.75 11.40
N CYS A 116 13.59 -18.65 12.11
CA CYS A 116 14.45 -18.01 13.09
C CYS A 116 14.07 -18.30 14.55
N ASP A 117 13.03 -19.09 14.80
CA ASP A 117 12.59 -19.40 16.16
C ASP A 117 13.68 -20.17 16.93
N GLY A 118 14.15 -19.58 18.04
CA GLY A 118 15.25 -20.10 18.84
C GLY A 118 16.67 -19.90 18.30
N VAL A 119 16.86 -19.18 17.18
CA VAL A 119 18.20 -18.88 16.63
C VAL A 119 18.77 -17.63 17.30
N HIS A 120 19.99 -17.72 17.83
CA HIS A 120 20.63 -16.61 18.53
C HIS A 120 20.90 -15.41 17.58
N PRO A 121 20.61 -14.15 17.97
CA PRO A 121 20.74 -12.97 17.11
C PRO A 121 22.10 -12.83 16.39
N ASN A 122 23.20 -13.12 17.09
CA ASN A 122 24.55 -13.09 16.48
C ASN A 122 24.75 -14.10 15.33
N VAL A 123 24.02 -15.22 15.34
CA VAL A 123 24.05 -16.21 14.25
C VAL A 123 23.22 -15.69 13.07
N ILE A 124 22.07 -15.07 13.36
CA ILE A 124 21.26 -14.38 12.35
C ILE A 124 22.10 -13.28 11.70
N GLN A 125 22.76 -12.42 12.48
CA GLN A 125 23.60 -11.34 11.96
C GLN A 125 24.84 -11.83 11.22
N ARG A 126 25.42 -12.98 11.59
CA ARG A 126 26.59 -13.52 10.88
C ARG A 126 26.26 -14.10 9.51
N PHE A 127 25.09 -14.72 9.36
CA PHE A 127 24.71 -15.42 8.13
C PHE A 127 23.68 -14.65 7.28
N TYR A 128 22.97 -13.71 7.87
CA TYR A 128 21.95 -12.84 7.25
C TYR A 128 22.24 -11.34 7.43
N GLY A 129 23.37 -10.95 8.04
CA GLY A 129 23.75 -9.54 8.20
C GLY A 129 24.26 -8.89 6.91
N THR A 130 24.27 -7.56 6.91
CA THR A 130 24.43 -6.67 5.75
C THR A 130 25.84 -6.49 5.20
N HIS A 131 26.86 -7.06 5.82
CA HIS A 131 28.24 -6.82 5.42
C HIS A 131 28.70 -7.85 4.37
N GLY A 132 28.40 -7.55 3.10
CA GLY A 132 29.15 -8.13 1.98
C GLY A 132 30.56 -7.54 1.89
N PRO A 133 31.52 -8.21 1.22
CA PRO A 133 32.87 -7.66 1.05
C PRO A 133 32.80 -6.34 0.27
N GLU A 134 33.47 -5.31 0.78
CA GLU A 134 33.44 -3.93 0.27
C GLU A 134 33.70 -3.86 -1.24
N ARG A 135 32.71 -3.38 -2.00
CA ARG A 135 32.95 -2.95 -3.39
C ARG A 135 33.36 -1.47 -3.37
N ARG A 136 34.65 -1.21 -3.62
CA ARG A 136 35.16 0.15 -3.87
C ARG A 136 34.39 0.79 -5.02
N GLN A 137 33.59 1.82 -4.72
CA GLN A 137 32.94 2.64 -5.73
C GLN A 137 33.96 3.59 -6.40
N ILE A 138 33.81 3.79 -7.71
CA ILE A 138 34.59 4.79 -8.45
C ILE A 138 33.92 6.16 -8.24
N PRO A 139 34.67 7.22 -7.88
CA PRO A 139 34.10 8.54 -7.63
C PRO A 139 33.37 9.09 -8.87
N GLY A 140 32.12 9.52 -8.72
CA GLY A 140 31.38 10.28 -9.73
C GLY A 140 30.06 9.67 -10.23
N HIS A 141 29.71 8.44 -9.84
CA HIS A 141 28.41 7.85 -10.16
C HIS A 141 27.49 7.88 -8.93
N THR A 142 26.58 8.85 -8.86
CA THR A 142 25.35 8.68 -8.07
C THR A 142 24.48 7.69 -8.82
N GLY A 143 24.31 6.48 -8.27
CA GLY A 143 23.45 5.41 -8.82
C GLY A 143 21.94 5.72 -8.76
N ALA A 144 21.57 6.98 -8.97
CA ALA A 144 20.21 7.40 -9.27
C ALA A 144 20.15 7.61 -10.80
N GLY A 145 19.20 6.98 -11.48
CA GLY A 145 18.88 7.34 -12.85
C GLY A 145 18.47 8.81 -12.90
N GLN A 146 19.41 9.66 -13.30
CA GLN A 146 19.17 11.05 -13.67
C GLN A 146 18.32 11.06 -14.94
N LEU A 147 17.27 11.89 -14.98
CA LEU A 147 16.51 12.16 -16.20
C LEU A 147 17.39 13.04 -17.14
N ASP A 148 17.41 12.73 -18.43
CA ASP A 148 18.18 13.42 -19.48
C ASP A 148 17.57 14.80 -19.83
N ASP A 149 17.62 15.79 -18.94
CA ASP A 149 17.18 17.17 -19.28
C ASP A 149 18.01 18.30 -18.65
N GLU A 150 19.27 18.05 -18.24
CA GLU A 150 20.17 19.14 -17.81
C GLU A 150 21.50 19.12 -18.59
N GLU A 151 21.67 20.05 -19.53
CA GLU A 151 22.99 20.40 -20.08
C GLU A 151 23.87 21.01 -18.97
N VAL A 152 24.89 20.28 -18.53
CA VAL A 152 25.84 20.78 -17.53
C VAL A 152 27.05 21.41 -18.22
N SER A 153 27.21 22.73 -18.02
CA SER A 153 28.46 23.43 -18.32
C SER A 153 29.50 23.15 -17.24
N ILE A 154 30.66 22.59 -17.63
CA ILE A 154 31.77 22.23 -16.73
C ILE A 154 32.69 23.45 -16.50
N PRO A 155 33.14 23.71 -15.25
CA PRO A 155 34.44 24.29 -15.02
C PRO A 155 35.39 23.35 -14.25
N SER A 156 36.68 23.59 -14.52
CA SER A 156 37.84 22.72 -14.34
C SER A 156 38.25 22.35 -12.91
N ALA A 157 38.97 21.24 -12.87
CA ALA A 157 39.63 20.61 -11.74
C ALA A 157 40.61 21.52 -10.96
N ASN A 158 40.74 21.25 -9.66
CA ASN A 158 42.03 21.25 -8.98
C ASN A 158 42.00 20.26 -7.81
N GLY A 159 43.02 19.41 -7.74
CA GLY A 159 43.05 18.21 -6.90
C GLY A 159 43.40 18.46 -5.43
N ILE A 160 43.55 17.34 -4.69
CA ILE A 160 44.61 17.07 -3.72
C ILE A 160 44.55 15.59 -3.35
N THR A 161 45.74 15.07 -3.12
CA THR A 161 46.20 13.71 -2.90
C THR A 161 45.92 13.17 -1.49
N GLY A 162 45.48 11.91 -1.41
CA GLY A 162 45.87 10.84 -0.48
C GLY A 162 46.05 11.11 1.03
N SER A 163 45.22 10.42 1.83
CA SER A 163 45.64 9.70 3.04
C SER A 163 44.52 8.72 3.44
N GLU A 164 44.79 7.43 3.26
CA GLU A 164 44.04 6.31 3.86
C GLU A 164 44.29 6.30 5.38
N ASP A 165 43.35 5.73 6.14
CA ASP A 165 43.36 5.46 7.59
C ASP A 165 42.71 6.52 8.50
N ASN A 166 41.38 6.50 8.56
CA ASN A 166 40.56 6.35 9.78
C ASN A 166 39.08 6.37 9.37
N ASP A 167 38.19 5.90 10.26
CA ASP A 167 36.73 6.15 10.24
C ASP A 167 35.81 4.97 9.84
N GLU A 168 36.20 3.70 10.11
CA GLU A 168 35.22 2.59 10.12
C GLU A 168 34.16 2.75 11.24
N ARG A 169 34.53 3.34 12.38
CA ARG A 169 33.60 3.60 13.50
C ARG A 169 32.63 4.74 13.24
N ASP A 170 33.05 5.79 12.53
CA ASP A 170 32.17 6.92 12.21
C ASP A 170 31.20 6.57 11.07
N LEU A 171 31.54 5.60 10.22
CA LEU A 171 30.64 5.12 9.16
C LEU A 171 29.46 4.32 9.73
N GLU A 172 29.70 3.49 10.74
CA GLU A 172 28.65 2.74 11.45
C GLU A 172 27.67 3.70 12.14
N GLU A 173 28.19 4.70 12.85
CA GLU A 173 27.38 5.72 13.54
C GLU A 173 26.60 6.59 12.53
N GLN A 174 27.20 6.96 11.39
CA GLN A 174 26.53 7.70 10.31
C GLN A 174 25.44 6.88 9.61
N ILE A 175 25.60 5.56 9.50
CA ILE A 175 24.60 4.66 8.91
C ILE A 175 23.46 4.43 9.90
N GLU A 176 23.75 4.24 11.19
CA GLU A 176 22.73 4.16 12.25
C GLU A 176 21.88 5.43 12.30
N ASP A 177 22.49 6.62 12.27
CA ASP A 177 21.78 7.90 12.24
C ASP A 177 20.95 8.08 10.95
N ALA A 178 21.45 7.63 9.80
CA ALA A 178 20.73 7.72 8.53
C ALA A 178 19.59 6.68 8.40
N GLN A 179 19.63 5.58 9.15
CA GLN A 179 18.65 4.50 9.11
C GLN A 179 17.65 4.54 10.28
N ALA A 180 17.96 5.23 11.38
CA ALA A 180 17.07 5.38 12.54
C ALA A 180 15.67 5.89 12.15
N ASP A 181 15.60 6.86 11.23
CA ASP A 181 14.32 7.41 10.73
C ASP A 181 13.54 6.42 9.85
N ASN A 182 14.20 5.46 9.20
CA ASN A 182 13.57 4.50 8.29
C ASN A 182 13.00 3.28 9.02
N PHE A 183 13.57 2.90 10.17
CA PHE A 183 13.12 1.76 10.96
C PHE A 183 12.12 2.12 12.06
N HIS A 184 12.10 3.37 12.53
CA HIS A 184 11.27 3.82 13.64
C HIS A 184 10.13 4.76 13.22
N HIS A 185 9.46 4.50 12.09
CA HIS A 185 8.12 5.06 11.96
C HIS A 185 7.23 4.41 13.02
N GLU A 186 6.73 5.22 13.98
CA GLU A 186 5.71 4.76 14.91
C GLU A 186 4.59 4.09 14.12
N ALA A 187 4.12 2.94 14.59
CA ALA A 187 3.02 2.22 13.95
C ALA A 187 1.92 3.22 13.62
N VAL A 188 1.58 3.32 12.33
CA VAL A 188 0.55 4.27 11.86
C VAL A 188 -0.71 3.98 12.66
N SER A 189 -1.16 4.96 13.44
CA SER A 189 -2.35 4.82 14.27
C SER A 189 -3.53 4.49 13.37
N VAL A 190 -3.97 3.23 13.41
CA VAL A 190 -5.11 2.76 12.63
C VAL A 190 -6.35 3.44 13.22
N PRO A 191 -7.12 4.19 12.42
CA PRO A 191 -8.37 4.76 12.88
C PRO A 191 -9.26 3.68 13.48
N LYS A 192 -9.75 3.93 14.70
CA LYS A 192 -10.66 2.99 15.37
C LYS A 192 -12.00 3.01 14.64
N HIS A 193 -12.39 1.89 14.06
CA HIS A 193 -13.76 1.65 13.65
C HIS A 193 -14.49 0.91 14.78
N SER A 194 -15.75 1.26 15.04
CA SER A 194 -16.56 0.63 16.08
C SER A 194 -17.87 0.20 15.47
N ASN A 195 -18.33 -1.00 15.82
CA ASN A 195 -19.64 -1.49 15.40
C ASN A 195 -20.71 -0.52 15.94
N PRO A 196 -21.51 0.11 15.06
CA PRO A 196 -22.51 1.09 15.48
C PRO A 196 -23.75 0.47 16.14
N PHE A 197 -23.94 -0.85 16.06
CA PHE A 197 -25.12 -1.53 16.60
C PHE A 197 -24.88 -2.02 18.02
N GLU A 198 -25.83 -1.73 18.92
CA GLU A 198 -25.78 -2.17 20.33
C GLU A 198 -26.11 -3.66 20.48
N ASP A 199 -26.95 -4.19 19.58
CA ASP A 199 -27.49 -5.53 19.62
C ASP A 199 -27.50 -6.17 18.22
N ASP A 200 -27.56 -7.51 18.19
CA ASP A 200 -27.57 -8.29 16.95
C ASP A 200 -28.86 -8.06 16.12
N SER A 201 -29.99 -7.72 16.75
CA SER A 201 -31.25 -7.47 16.02
C SER A 201 -31.23 -6.15 15.25
N SER A 202 -30.61 -5.10 15.80
CA SER A 202 -30.36 -3.84 15.09
C SER A 202 -29.44 -4.07 13.88
N MET A 203 -28.45 -4.96 14.01
CA MET A 203 -27.55 -5.33 12.91
C MET A 203 -28.27 -6.15 11.84
N GLU A 204 -29.10 -7.12 12.21
CA GLU A 204 -29.94 -7.88 11.27
C GLU A 204 -30.91 -6.95 10.52
N LEU A 205 -31.55 -6.03 11.23
CA LEU A 205 -32.43 -5.02 10.61
C LEU A 205 -31.69 -4.16 9.59
N PHE A 206 -30.44 -3.77 9.87
CA PHE A 206 -29.61 -3.04 8.93
C PHE A 206 -29.35 -3.85 7.66
N TYR A 207 -28.99 -5.13 7.79
CA TYR A 207 -28.74 -6.00 6.64
C TYR A 207 -29.98 -6.20 5.78
N ASP A 208 -31.11 -6.55 6.38
CA ASP A 208 -32.38 -6.77 5.67
C ASP A 208 -32.84 -5.49 4.96
N SER A 209 -32.69 -4.33 5.61
CA SER A 209 -33.05 -3.03 5.03
C SER A 209 -32.13 -2.67 3.86
N LEU A 210 -30.83 -2.94 3.99
CA LEU A 210 -29.85 -2.66 2.94
C LEU A 210 -30.08 -3.57 1.73
N GLU A 211 -30.31 -4.86 1.95
CA GLU A 211 -30.62 -5.82 0.87
C GLU A 211 -31.90 -5.42 0.14
N THR A 212 -32.95 -5.05 0.88
CA THR A 212 -34.21 -4.55 0.29
C THR A 212 -33.97 -3.29 -0.54
N ALA A 213 -33.23 -2.31 -0.02
CA ALA A 213 -32.92 -1.07 -0.73
C ALA A 213 -32.08 -1.30 -2.00
N ILE A 214 -31.16 -2.27 -1.99
CA ILE A 214 -30.40 -2.68 -3.17
C ILE A 214 -31.32 -3.30 -4.22
N ASN A 215 -32.16 -4.25 -3.82
CA ASN A 215 -33.07 -4.97 -4.72
C ASN A 215 -34.10 -4.04 -5.38
N GLU A 216 -34.60 -3.06 -4.62
CA GLU A 216 -35.54 -2.06 -5.12
C GLU A 216 -34.86 -0.87 -5.80
N SER A 217 -33.51 -0.84 -5.84
CA SER A 217 -32.72 0.26 -6.38
C SER A 217 -33.05 1.63 -5.78
N ILE A 218 -33.42 1.67 -4.50
CA ILE A 218 -33.77 2.89 -3.79
C ILE A 218 -32.50 3.75 -3.63
N ILE A 219 -32.55 5.02 -4.01
CA ILE A 219 -31.47 5.97 -3.75
C ILE A 219 -32.00 7.04 -2.80
N PRO A 220 -31.45 7.15 -1.57
CA PRO A 220 -31.92 8.16 -0.63
C PRO A 220 -31.53 9.58 -1.08
N PRO A 221 -32.42 10.57 -0.93
CA PRO A 221 -32.08 11.97 -1.15
C PRO A 221 -31.19 12.50 -0.01
N GLY A 222 -30.49 13.59 -0.26
CA GLY A 222 -29.57 14.27 0.66
C GLY A 222 -28.11 13.85 0.53
N TYR A 223 -27.78 12.88 -0.32
CA TYR A 223 -26.43 12.32 -0.44
C TYR A 223 -25.72 12.66 -1.76
N GLY A 224 -26.28 13.52 -2.62
CA GLY A 224 -25.63 13.94 -3.87
C GLY A 224 -25.55 12.84 -4.94
N LEU A 225 -26.47 11.88 -4.90
CA LEU A 225 -26.51 10.70 -5.77
C LEU A 225 -27.64 10.75 -6.80
N LEU A 226 -28.65 11.59 -6.55
CA LEU A 226 -29.77 11.78 -7.46
C LEU A 226 -29.41 12.85 -8.51
N PRO A 227 -29.80 12.67 -9.78
CA PRO A 227 -29.56 13.68 -10.82
C PRO A 227 -30.11 15.07 -10.49
N GLU A 228 -31.18 15.13 -9.70
CA GLU A 228 -31.81 16.37 -9.24
C GLU A 228 -30.94 17.15 -8.24
N GLU A 229 -29.93 16.50 -7.64
CA GLU A 229 -29.02 17.09 -6.66
C GLU A 229 -27.72 17.61 -7.29
N TRP A 230 -27.56 17.42 -8.60
CA TRP A 230 -26.34 17.82 -9.31
C TRP A 230 -26.49 19.20 -9.94
N ASP A 231 -25.38 19.94 -9.93
CA ASP A 231 -25.26 21.18 -10.68
C ASP A 231 -25.21 20.90 -12.21
N GLU A 232 -25.14 21.96 -13.03
CA GLU A 232 -25.09 21.86 -14.50
C GLU A 232 -23.93 20.97 -15.04
N GLU A 233 -22.89 20.76 -14.22
CA GLU A 233 -21.73 19.93 -14.55
C GLU A 233 -21.99 18.41 -14.40
N GLY A 234 -23.07 18.03 -13.71
CA GLY A 234 -23.45 16.63 -13.46
C GLY A 234 -22.54 15.90 -12.46
N TYR A 235 -22.63 14.56 -12.46
CA TYR A 235 -21.85 13.73 -11.54
C TYR A 235 -20.36 13.68 -11.94
N PRO A 236 -19.40 13.92 -11.04
CA PRO A 236 -17.98 13.96 -11.40
C PRO A 236 -17.44 12.62 -11.90
N SER A 237 -16.70 12.64 -13.01
CA SER A 237 -16.06 11.45 -13.61
C SER A 237 -14.59 11.25 -13.20
N PHE A 238 -14.02 12.15 -12.39
CA PHE A 238 -12.65 12.08 -11.90
C PHE A 238 -12.51 12.74 -10.53
N GLU A 239 -11.35 12.56 -9.90
CA GLU A 239 -10.93 13.21 -8.65
C GLU A 239 -9.49 13.72 -8.78
N ILE A 240 -9.13 14.79 -8.07
CA ILE A 240 -7.76 15.33 -8.10
C ILE A 240 -7.05 15.08 -6.77
N LEU A 241 -6.12 14.12 -6.78
CA LEU A 241 -5.29 13.81 -5.62
C LEU A 241 -4.08 14.75 -5.52
N LYS A 242 -3.82 15.26 -4.31
CA LYS A 242 -2.55 15.92 -3.98
C LYS A 242 -1.46 14.87 -3.78
N SER A 243 -0.33 15.04 -4.45
CA SER A 243 0.80 14.10 -4.52
C SER A 243 2.16 14.79 -4.32
N GLY A 244 3.15 14.03 -3.86
CA GLY A 244 4.52 14.47 -3.57
C GLY A 244 4.73 14.91 -2.10
N ARG A 245 6.01 15.02 -1.68
CA ARG A 245 6.43 15.32 -0.29
C ARG A 245 5.81 16.58 0.34
N ARG A 246 5.23 17.49 -0.48
CA ARG A 246 4.51 18.70 -0.03
C ARG A 246 3.15 18.90 -0.71
N GLY A 247 2.59 17.87 -1.35
CA GLY A 247 1.30 17.96 -2.06
C GLY A 247 1.26 18.90 -3.26
N VAL A 248 2.43 19.29 -3.80
CA VAL A 248 2.57 20.27 -4.89
C VAL A 248 2.10 19.70 -6.22
N LYS A 249 2.22 18.38 -6.43
CA LYS A 249 1.78 17.73 -7.66
C LYS A 249 0.30 17.37 -7.54
N ARG A 250 -0.46 17.62 -8.61
CA ARG A 250 -1.87 17.24 -8.72
C ARG A 250 -1.97 16.06 -9.67
N LEU A 251 -2.55 14.96 -9.20
CA LEU A 251 -2.77 13.76 -9.99
C LEU A 251 -4.27 13.63 -10.26
N ARG A 252 -4.67 13.70 -11.53
CA ARG A 252 -6.03 13.42 -11.96
C ARG A 252 -6.24 11.91 -12.01
N VAL A 253 -7.22 11.41 -11.27
CA VAL A 253 -7.61 10.00 -11.24
C VAL A 253 -9.01 9.86 -11.80
N ALA A 254 -9.15 9.12 -12.89
CA ALA A 254 -10.45 8.83 -13.47
C ALA A 254 -11.23 7.85 -12.58
N LEU A 255 -12.52 8.13 -12.41
CA LEU A 255 -13.47 7.30 -11.67
C LEU A 255 -14.68 7.04 -12.59
N PRO A 256 -14.58 6.05 -13.49
CA PRO A 256 -15.66 5.72 -14.42
C PRO A 256 -16.94 5.34 -13.67
N ASP A 257 -18.06 5.94 -14.10
CA ASP A 257 -19.37 5.73 -13.47
C ASP A 257 -19.75 4.26 -13.41
N ALA A 258 -19.47 3.48 -14.47
CA ALA A 258 -19.80 2.05 -14.53
C ALA A 258 -19.22 1.23 -13.35
N VAL A 259 -18.12 1.70 -12.74
CA VAL A 259 -17.47 1.01 -11.61
C VAL A 259 -17.76 1.73 -10.29
N TRP A 260 -17.64 3.06 -10.27
CA TRP A 260 -17.60 3.83 -9.02
C TRP A 260 -18.95 4.42 -8.62
N ARG A 261 -19.87 4.62 -9.57
CA ARG A 261 -21.20 5.14 -9.25
C ARG A 261 -22.03 4.13 -8.45
N PRO A 262 -22.11 2.83 -8.82
CA PRO A 262 -22.81 1.84 -7.98
C PRO A 262 -22.24 1.74 -6.56
N ARG A 263 -20.92 1.95 -6.39
CA ARG A 263 -20.28 1.97 -5.06
C ARG A 263 -20.68 3.21 -4.25
N ALA A 264 -20.77 4.37 -4.89
CA ALA A 264 -21.26 5.58 -4.24
C ALA A 264 -22.74 5.45 -3.84
N GLU A 265 -23.57 4.85 -4.70
CA GLU A 265 -24.97 4.54 -4.41
C GLU A 265 -25.11 3.56 -3.24
N MET A 266 -24.27 2.52 -3.20
CA MET A 266 -24.20 1.58 -2.07
C MET A 266 -23.86 2.31 -0.76
N TRP A 267 -22.87 3.20 -0.79
CA TRP A 267 -22.51 4.03 0.36
C TRP A 267 -23.70 4.88 0.85
N GLY A 268 -24.35 5.62 -0.05
CA GLY A 268 -25.47 6.49 0.32
C GLY A 268 -26.66 5.72 0.91
N ARG A 269 -27.02 4.58 0.30
CA ARG A 269 -28.07 3.68 0.83
C ARG A 269 -27.74 3.25 2.25
N ALA A 270 -26.54 2.72 2.44
CA ALA A 270 -26.15 2.16 3.72
C ALA A 270 -25.99 3.24 4.79
N LEU A 271 -25.47 4.42 4.45
CA LEU A 271 -25.35 5.54 5.38
C LEU A 271 -26.74 6.02 5.85
N ALA A 272 -27.70 6.16 4.93
CA ALA A 272 -29.06 6.57 5.28
C ALA A 272 -29.76 5.59 6.24
N ILE A 273 -29.63 4.29 5.98
CA ILE A 273 -30.20 3.25 6.83
C ILE A 273 -29.51 3.25 8.20
N LEU A 274 -28.18 3.37 8.21
CA LEU A 274 -27.39 3.42 9.44
C LEU A 274 -27.81 4.61 10.33
N GLU A 275 -27.89 5.81 9.75
CA GLU A 275 -28.31 7.02 10.45
C GLU A 275 -29.73 6.86 11.03
N HIS A 276 -30.65 6.27 10.26
CA HIS A 276 -32.01 6.02 10.72
C HIS A 276 -32.07 5.04 11.90
N ILE A 277 -31.30 3.94 11.85
CA ILE A 277 -31.26 2.94 12.95
C ILE A 277 -30.64 3.55 14.21
N VAL A 278 -29.54 4.31 14.07
CA VAL A 278 -28.90 4.98 15.21
C VAL A 278 -29.86 5.98 15.87
N ILE A 279 -30.56 6.80 15.09
CA ILE A 279 -31.55 7.76 15.61
C ILE A 279 -32.69 7.03 16.33
N LEU A 280 -33.22 5.94 15.78
CA LEU A 280 -34.29 5.17 16.42
C LEU A 280 -33.87 4.63 17.80
N ASN A 281 -32.63 4.15 17.91
CA ASN A 281 -32.08 3.64 19.17
C ASN A 281 -31.88 4.77 20.20
N GLU A 282 -31.46 5.96 19.77
CA GLU A 282 -31.36 7.14 20.65
C GLU A 282 -32.72 7.61 21.16
N THR A 283 -33.79 7.52 20.35
CA THR A 283 -35.15 7.95 20.74
C THR A 283 -35.90 6.95 21.62
N SER A 284 -35.42 5.70 21.72
CA SER A 284 -36.05 4.62 22.47
C SER A 284 -35.52 4.47 23.90
N ASN A 285 -34.42 5.16 24.23
CA ASN A 285 -33.83 5.27 25.58
C ASN A 285 -34.32 6.53 26.31
#